data_AF-A0A5E6NFC4-F1
#
_entry.id   AF-A0A5E6NFC4-F1
#
_cell.length_a   1.000
_cell.length_b   1.000
_cell.length_c   1.000
_cell.angle_alpha   90.00
_cell.angle_beta   90.00
_cell.angle_gamma   90.00
#
_symmetry.space_group_name_H-M   'P 1'
#
loop_
_entity.id
_entity.type
_entity.pdbx_description
1 polymer ?
#
loop_
_entity_poly.entity_id
_entity_poly.type
_entity_poly.pdbx_seq_one_letter_code
_entity_poly.pdbx_strand_id
1 'polypeptide(L)'
;MIGLLWANYDIFFAGISLLTVVFYVAFTLAITTWRMKYRYEMNDMQSEANTNAVDSLINYETVKYFNRKDFEVNRYDETMGRWEGVATKSFTSMTALNFVQGAIIAVGVTVILILAAQEVADKNLRLGDMIMIQALLLQLFIPLGSLGIVYRQIKHNFIDMNNMFDLLDRRAKVCSPKGAPHIKISQGKVEFKQISFAYEGKDEVLKR
;
A
#
# COMPACT_ATOMS: atom_id res chain seq x y z
N MET A 1 27.27 8.26 5.67
CA MET A 1 27.43 8.67 4.27
C MET A 1 27.36 10.19 4.10
N ILE A 2 26.24 10.86 4.45
CA ILE A 2 26.17 12.34 4.46
C ILE A 2 27.25 12.94 5.39
N GLY A 3 27.50 12.32 6.54
CA GLY A 3 28.59 12.71 7.45
C GLY A 3 30.01 12.58 6.89
N LEU A 4 30.22 11.82 5.81
CA LEU A 4 31.54 11.64 5.18
C LEU A 4 31.77 12.69 4.09
N LEU A 5 30.69 13.10 3.40
CA LEU A 5 30.66 14.28 2.54
C LEU A 5 30.78 15.59 3.36
N TRP A 6 30.06 15.69 4.48
CA TRP A 6 30.14 16.84 5.41
C TRP A 6 31.51 17.01 6.08
N ALA A 7 32.26 15.92 6.28
CA ALA A 7 33.55 15.96 6.95
C ALA A 7 34.75 16.22 6.01
N ASN A 8 34.57 16.05 4.69
CA ASN A 8 35.68 16.13 3.72
C ASN A 8 35.44 17.05 2.52
N TYR A 9 34.20 17.49 2.25
CA TYR A 9 33.85 18.27 1.05
C TYR A 9 33.05 19.51 1.40
N ASP A 10 33.24 20.55 0.58
CA ASP A 10 32.68 21.89 0.75
C ASP A 10 31.17 21.87 1.04
N ILE A 11 30.71 22.71 1.98
CA ILE A 11 29.31 22.83 2.43
C ILE A 11 28.33 22.99 1.26
N PHE A 12 28.82 23.53 0.14
CA PHE A 12 28.10 23.72 -1.11
C PHE A 12 27.64 22.40 -1.76
N PHE A 13 28.48 21.38 -1.82
CA PHE A 13 28.14 20.06 -2.38
C PHE A 13 27.09 19.34 -1.52
N ALA A 14 27.21 19.47 -0.20
CA ALA A 14 26.24 18.93 0.74
C ALA A 14 24.88 19.62 0.63
N GLY A 15 24.84 20.95 0.44
CA GLY A 15 23.62 21.70 0.24
C GLY A 15 22.86 21.29 -1.03
N ILE A 16 23.57 21.18 -2.16
CA ILE A 16 22.96 20.82 -3.46
C ILE A 16 22.44 19.38 -3.45
N SER A 17 23.22 18.45 -2.89
CA SER A 17 22.78 17.06 -2.78
C SER A 17 21.55 16.92 -1.87
N LEU A 18 21.53 17.60 -0.71
CA LEU A 18 20.38 17.60 0.19
C LEU A 18 19.13 18.20 -0.48
N LEU A 19 19.27 19.32 -1.19
CA LEU A 19 18.15 19.93 -1.92
C LEU A 19 17.61 19.01 -3.02
N THR A 20 18.50 18.37 -3.78
CA THR A 20 18.12 17.39 -4.81
C THR A 20 17.37 16.20 -4.21
N VAL A 21 17.83 15.70 -3.06
CA VAL A 21 17.18 14.59 -2.34
C VAL A 21 15.82 14.98 -1.81
N VAL A 22 15.70 16.14 -1.16
CA VAL A 22 14.41 16.63 -0.64
C VAL A 22 13.40 16.80 -1.78
N PHE A 23 13.83 17.39 -2.90
CA PHE A 23 13.00 17.54 -4.09
C PHE A 23 12.58 16.17 -4.66
N TYR A 24 13.53 15.23 -4.80
CA TYR A 24 13.26 13.87 -5.27
C TYR A 24 12.24 13.15 -4.39
N VAL A 25 12.40 13.21 -3.07
CA VAL A 25 11.52 12.55 -2.10
C VAL A 25 10.14 13.17 -2.12
N ALA A 26 10.03 14.50 -2.04
CA ALA A 26 8.75 15.20 -2.04
C ALA A 26 7.95 14.90 -3.32
N PHE A 27 8.61 14.97 -4.48
CA PHE A 27 8.02 14.67 -5.77
C PHE A 27 7.58 13.20 -5.87
N THR A 28 8.46 12.28 -5.46
CA THR A 28 8.17 10.84 -5.43
C THR A 28 6.94 10.55 -4.57
N LEU A 29 6.87 11.08 -3.34
CA LEU A 29 5.74 10.85 -2.44
C LEU A 29 4.44 11.44 -2.99
N ALA A 30 4.48 12.63 -3.57
CA ALA A 30 3.30 13.29 -4.14
C ALA A 30 2.69 12.45 -5.28
N ILE A 31 3.49 12.07 -6.28
CA ILE A 31 3.00 11.26 -7.40
C ILE A 31 2.61 9.86 -6.94
N THR A 32 3.41 9.24 -6.08
CA THR A 32 3.15 7.90 -5.57
C THR A 32 1.80 7.83 -4.85
N THR A 33 1.44 8.87 -4.09
CA THR A 33 0.15 8.97 -3.40
C THR A 33 -0.99 9.24 -4.39
N TRP A 34 -0.81 10.17 -5.33
CA TRP A 34 -1.82 10.48 -6.34
C TRP A 34 -2.16 9.28 -7.25
N ARG A 35 -1.15 8.49 -7.63
CA ARG A 35 -1.33 7.31 -8.51
C ARG A 35 -2.06 6.15 -7.82
N MET A 36 -2.09 6.10 -6.49
CA MET A 36 -2.72 4.99 -5.76
C MET A 36 -4.18 4.77 -6.16
N LYS A 37 -4.92 5.84 -6.49
CA LYS A 37 -6.32 5.74 -6.92
C LYS A 37 -6.50 4.79 -8.12
N TYR A 38 -5.63 4.88 -9.12
CA TYR A 38 -5.70 4.03 -10.31
C TYR A 38 -5.40 2.57 -10.01
N ARG A 39 -4.52 2.35 -9.03
CA ARG A 39 -4.16 1.00 -8.59
C ARG A 39 -5.27 0.36 -7.76
N TYR A 40 -6.00 1.15 -6.96
CA TYR A 40 -7.20 0.68 -6.27
C TYR A 40 -8.31 0.34 -7.27
N GLU A 41 -8.59 1.22 -8.23
CA GLU A 41 -9.59 1.00 -9.28
C GLU A 41 -9.26 -0.25 -10.12
N MET A 42 -7.98 -0.44 -10.47
CA MET A 42 -7.51 -1.64 -11.19
C MET A 42 -7.76 -2.93 -10.38
N ASN A 43 -7.48 -2.90 -9.08
CA ASN A 43 -7.68 -4.06 -8.21
C ASN A 43 -9.16 -4.39 -8.03
N ASP A 44 -10.02 -3.38 -7.93
CA ASP A 44 -11.47 -3.55 -7.80
C ASP A 44 -12.05 -4.20 -9.06
N MET A 45 -11.70 -3.69 -10.24
CA MET A 45 -12.10 -4.28 -11.52
C MET A 45 -11.54 -5.69 -11.71
N GLN A 46 -10.32 -5.96 -11.24
CA GLN A 46 -9.75 -7.31 -11.26
C GLN A 46 -10.56 -8.27 -10.40
N SER A 47 -10.99 -7.82 -9.22
CA SER A 47 -11.84 -8.60 -8.33
C SER A 47 -13.19 -8.89 -8.98
N GLU A 48 -13.83 -7.89 -9.58
CA GLU A 48 -15.11 -8.04 -10.29
C GLU A 48 -15.01 -9.04 -11.45
N ALA A 49 -13.98 -8.90 -12.30
CA ALA A 49 -13.75 -9.83 -13.41
C ALA A 49 -13.52 -11.27 -12.92
N ASN A 50 -12.73 -11.44 -11.86
CA ASN A 50 -12.44 -12.74 -11.29
C ASN A 50 -13.69 -13.37 -10.65
N THR A 51 -14.49 -12.60 -9.92
CA THR A 51 -15.77 -13.06 -9.36
C THR A 51 -16.71 -13.50 -10.48
N ASN A 52 -16.87 -12.69 -11.53
CA ASN A 52 -17.71 -13.05 -12.67
C ASN A 52 -17.26 -14.37 -13.33
N ALA A 53 -15.97 -14.54 -13.58
CA ALA A 53 -15.45 -15.78 -14.17
C ALA A 53 -15.67 -17.01 -13.28
N VAL A 54 -15.39 -16.88 -11.98
CA VAL A 54 -15.56 -17.97 -11.02
C VAL A 54 -17.03 -18.37 -10.91
N ASP A 55 -17.94 -17.40 -10.84
CA ASP A 55 -19.39 -17.65 -10.76
C ASP A 55 -19.90 -18.36 -12.02
N SER A 56 -19.45 -17.98 -13.21
CA SER A 56 -19.84 -18.64 -14.47
C SER A 56 -19.30 -20.08 -14.55
N LEU A 57 -18.13 -20.36 -13.96
CA LEU A 57 -17.55 -21.71 -13.90
C LEU A 57 -18.24 -22.60 -12.87
N ILE A 58 -18.54 -22.07 -11.68
CA ILE A 58 -19.27 -22.80 -10.64
C ILE A 58 -20.68 -23.14 -11.11
N ASN A 59 -21.35 -22.18 -11.77
CA ASN A 59 -22.71 -22.34 -12.27
C ASN A 59 -22.77 -22.76 -13.75
N TYR A 60 -21.78 -23.53 -14.23
CA TYR A 60 -21.69 -23.91 -15.64
C TYR A 60 -22.95 -24.64 -16.14
N GLU A 61 -23.56 -25.48 -15.29
CA GLU A 61 -24.80 -26.20 -15.60
C GLU A 61 -25.95 -25.24 -15.86
N THR A 62 -26.13 -24.24 -15.00
CA THR A 62 -27.15 -23.19 -15.16
C THR A 62 -26.94 -22.43 -16.46
N VAL A 63 -25.70 -22.02 -16.77
CA VAL A 63 -25.39 -21.32 -18.03
C VAL A 63 -25.74 -22.18 -19.25
N LYS A 64 -25.49 -23.50 -19.17
CA LYS A 64 -25.85 -24.47 -20.22
C LYS A 64 -27.35 -24.70 -20.32
N TYR A 65 -28.06 -24.85 -19.20
CA TYR A 65 -29.51 -25.02 -19.15
C TYR A 65 -30.25 -23.84 -19.79
N PHE A 66 -29.79 -22.62 -19.55
CA PHE A 66 -30.38 -21.40 -20.11
C PHE A 66 -29.80 -20.99 -21.46
N ASN A 67 -28.82 -21.74 -21.99
CA ASN A 67 -28.11 -21.43 -23.24
C ASN A 67 -27.56 -19.98 -23.29
N ARG A 68 -27.02 -19.49 -22.16
CA ARG A 68 -26.56 -18.10 -21.97
C ARG A 68 -25.04 -17.92 -22.08
N LYS A 69 -24.34 -18.83 -22.75
CA LYS A 69 -22.87 -18.79 -22.86
C LYS A 69 -22.36 -17.47 -23.45
N ASP A 70 -22.93 -17.01 -24.56
CA ASP A 70 -22.46 -15.80 -25.23
C ASP A 70 -22.71 -14.54 -24.39
N PHE A 71 -23.78 -14.54 -23.61
CA PHE A 71 -24.05 -13.47 -22.64
C PHE A 71 -22.97 -13.39 -21.56
N GLU A 72 -22.60 -14.53 -20.97
CA GLU A 72 -21.54 -14.59 -19.95
C GLU A 72 -20.17 -14.20 -20.51
N VAL A 73 -19.85 -14.65 -21.73
CA VAL A 73 -18.60 -14.28 -22.42
C VAL A 73 -18.55 -12.78 -22.67
N ASN A 74 -19.61 -12.18 -23.22
CA ASN A 74 -19.66 -10.74 -23.49
C ASN A 74 -19.58 -9.91 -22.20
N ARG A 75 -20.27 -10.33 -21.13
CA ARG A 75 -20.20 -9.66 -19.81
C ARG A 75 -18.78 -9.68 -19.23
N TYR A 76 -18.09 -10.83 -19.36
CA TYR A 76 -16.70 -10.94 -18.95
C TYR A 76 -15.78 -10.07 -19.79
N ASP A 77 -15.97 -10.05 -21.11
CA ASP A 77 -15.18 -9.24 -22.06
C ASP A 77 -15.33 -7.74 -21.78
N GLU A 78 -16.54 -7.26 -21.51
CA GLU A 78 -16.78 -5.86 -21.10
C GLU A 78 -16.05 -5.51 -19.80
N THR A 79 -16.10 -6.40 -18.81
CA THR A 79 -15.42 -6.21 -17.51
C THR A 79 -13.90 -6.20 -17.72
N MET A 80 -13.38 -7.08 -18.57
CA MET A 80 -11.96 -7.17 -18.90
C MET A 80 -11.47 -5.96 -19.69
N GLY A 81 -12.25 -5.45 -20.65
CA GLY A 81 -11.91 -4.25 -21.40
C GLY A 81 -11.81 -3.00 -20.52
N ARG A 82 -12.70 -2.89 -19.51
CA ARG A 82 -12.60 -1.83 -18.48
C ARG A 82 -11.33 -1.99 -17.65
N TRP A 83 -11.04 -3.21 -17.20
CA TRP A 83 -9.83 -3.53 -16.45
C TRP A 83 -8.57 -3.18 -17.25
N GLU A 84 -8.51 -3.54 -18.53
CA GLU A 84 -7.38 -3.25 -19.43
C GLU A 84 -7.13 -1.74 -19.51
N GLY A 85 -8.17 -0.94 -19.71
CA GLY A 85 -8.05 0.52 -19.77
C GLY A 85 -7.49 1.14 -18.48
N VAL A 86 -7.86 0.61 -17.31
CA VAL A 86 -7.32 1.07 -16.01
C VAL A 86 -5.91 0.52 -15.77
N ALA A 87 -5.63 -0.72 -16.18
CA ALA A 87 -4.32 -1.35 -16.08
C ALA A 87 -3.28 -0.60 -16.94
N THR A 88 -3.62 -0.21 -18.17
CA THR A 88 -2.76 0.62 -19.01
C THR A 88 -2.45 1.94 -18.33
N LYS A 89 -3.44 2.65 -17.79
CA LYS A 89 -3.21 3.91 -17.05
C LYS A 89 -2.30 3.70 -15.83
N SER A 90 -2.50 2.62 -15.08
CA SER A 90 -1.66 2.25 -13.92
C SER A 90 -0.22 1.99 -14.35
N PHE A 91 0.00 1.24 -15.43
CA PHE A 91 1.33 0.95 -15.97
C PHE A 91 2.00 2.20 -16.54
N THR A 92 1.32 2.97 -17.38
CA THR A 92 1.84 4.21 -17.97
C THR A 92 2.24 5.21 -16.89
N SER A 93 1.44 5.36 -15.83
CA SER A 93 1.77 6.24 -14.71
C SER A 93 2.89 5.69 -13.81
N MET A 94 3.12 4.37 -13.77
CA MET A 94 4.33 3.77 -13.19
C MET A 94 5.57 4.13 -14.00
N THR A 95 5.52 3.92 -15.32
CA THR A 95 6.62 4.22 -16.23
C THR A 95 6.95 5.70 -16.25
N ALA A 96 5.95 6.59 -16.28
CA ALA A 96 6.14 8.02 -16.20
C ALA A 96 6.86 8.45 -14.91
N LEU A 97 6.49 7.87 -13.75
CA LEU A 97 7.19 8.14 -12.49
C LEU A 97 8.65 7.69 -12.56
N ASN A 98 8.92 6.48 -13.04
CA ASN A 98 10.29 5.97 -13.17
C ASN A 98 11.12 6.85 -14.11
N PHE A 99 10.52 7.32 -15.21
CA PHE A 99 11.17 8.24 -16.14
C PHE A 99 11.53 9.57 -15.48
N VAL A 100 10.58 10.20 -14.77
CA VAL A 100 10.84 11.48 -14.10
C VAL A 100 11.86 11.32 -12.97
N GLN A 101 11.77 10.24 -12.19
CA GLN A 101 12.78 9.92 -11.17
C GLN A 101 14.17 9.75 -11.79
N GLY A 102 14.27 9.01 -12.89
CA GLY A 102 15.52 8.85 -13.65
C GLY A 102 16.05 10.18 -14.16
N ALA A 103 15.19 11.06 -14.69
CA ALA A 103 15.57 12.39 -15.15
C ALA A 103 16.08 13.27 -14.00
N ILE A 104 15.41 13.28 -12.84
CA ILE A 104 15.85 14.04 -11.65
C ILE A 104 17.22 13.54 -11.19
N ILE A 105 17.42 12.22 -11.11
CA ILE A 105 18.71 11.63 -10.72
C ILE A 105 19.79 11.99 -11.74
N ALA A 106 19.52 11.85 -13.04
CA ALA A 106 20.47 12.17 -14.10
C ALA A 106 20.90 13.64 -14.03
N VAL A 107 19.94 14.57 -13.95
CA VAL A 107 20.23 16.01 -13.83
C VAL A 107 21.01 16.31 -12.55
N GLY A 108 20.59 15.76 -11.41
CA GLY A 108 21.26 15.97 -10.12
C GLY A 108 22.71 15.46 -10.11
N VAL A 109 22.93 14.25 -10.64
CA VAL A 109 24.28 13.67 -10.77
C VAL A 109 25.12 14.46 -11.76
N THR A 110 24.58 14.87 -12.91
CA THR A 110 25.31 15.69 -13.89
C THR A 110 25.74 17.02 -13.30
N VAL A 111 24.87 17.74 -12.58
CA VAL A 111 25.22 19.01 -11.93
C VAL A 111 26.35 18.82 -10.92
N ILE A 112 26.25 17.80 -10.06
CA ILE A 112 27.29 17.52 -9.06
C ILE A 112 28.61 17.12 -9.72
N LEU A 113 28.57 16.34 -10.81
CA LEU A 113 29.76 15.96 -11.56
C LEU A 113 30.43 17.14 -12.27
N ILE A 114 29.67 18.09 -12.82
CA ILE A 114 30.24 19.31 -13.42
C ILE A 114 30.98 20.12 -12.35
N LEU A 115 30.39 20.29 -11.17
CA LEU A 115 31.03 20.99 -10.06
C LEU A 115 32.27 20.25 -9.55
N ALA A 116 32.19 18.93 -9.40
CA ALA A 116 33.33 18.11 -9.02
C ALA A 116 34.46 18.18 -10.07
N ALA A 117 34.11 18.23 -11.36
CA ALA A 117 35.08 18.38 -12.44
C ALA A 117 35.80 19.74 -12.42
N GLN A 118 35.10 20.81 -12.06
CA GLN A 118 35.71 22.14 -11.86
C GLN A 118 36.72 22.12 -10.71
N GLU A 119 36.33 21.56 -9.56
CA GLU A 119 37.22 21.41 -8.40
C GLU A 119 38.43 20.50 -8.66
N VAL A 120 38.29 19.49 -9.53
CA VAL A 120 39.43 18.67 -10.00
C VAL A 120 40.36 19.50 -10.89
N ALA A 121 39.82 20.36 -11.76
CA ALA A 121 40.60 21.27 -12.59
C ALA A 121 41.36 22.30 -11.75
N ASP A 122 40.74 22.79 -10.67
CA ASP A 122 41.33 23.71 -9.69
C ASP A 122 42.31 23.01 -8.72
N LYS A 123 42.53 21.70 -8.87
CA LYS A 123 43.42 20.84 -8.05
C LYS A 123 43.02 20.70 -6.59
N ASN A 124 41.80 21.08 -6.23
CA ASN A 124 41.24 20.87 -4.90
C ASN A 124 40.85 19.40 -4.69
N LEU A 125 40.42 18.72 -5.76
CA LEU A 125 39.97 17.32 -5.73
C LEU A 125 40.75 16.41 -6.67
N ARG A 126 40.81 15.11 -6.34
CA ARG A 126 41.38 14.09 -7.23
C ARG A 126 40.30 13.45 -8.09
N LEU A 127 40.69 12.88 -9.22
CA LEU A 127 39.77 12.13 -10.08
C LEU A 127 39.06 10.98 -9.34
N GLY A 128 39.75 10.31 -8.39
CA GLY A 128 39.17 9.26 -7.57
C GLY A 128 38.03 9.75 -6.68
N ASP A 129 38.11 11.00 -6.23
CA ASP A 129 37.08 11.62 -5.39
C ASP A 129 35.79 11.88 -6.19
N MET A 130 35.92 12.32 -7.44
CA MET A 130 34.77 12.51 -8.34
C MET A 130 34.00 11.19 -8.55
N ILE A 131 34.72 10.09 -8.78
CA ILE A 131 34.11 8.75 -8.95
C ILE A 131 33.46 8.30 -7.63
N MET A 132 34.07 8.58 -6.48
CA MET A 132 33.51 8.26 -5.17
C MET A 132 32.20 9.04 -4.91
N ILE A 133 32.16 10.34 -5.23
CA ILE A 133 30.94 11.16 -5.11
C ILE A 133 29.83 10.58 -5.99
N GLN A 134 30.14 10.23 -7.24
CA GLN A 134 29.17 9.60 -8.15
C GLN A 134 28.60 8.30 -7.56
N ALA A 135 29.46 7.41 -7.06
CA ALA A 135 29.05 6.13 -6.49
C ALA A 135 28.20 6.30 -5.23
N LEU A 136 28.59 7.23 -4.35
CA LEU A 136 27.83 7.54 -3.13
C LEU A 136 26.45 8.12 -3.42
N LEU A 137 26.32 8.98 -4.44
CA LEU A 137 25.03 9.52 -4.86
C LEU A 137 24.09 8.42 -5.36
N LEU A 138 24.58 7.50 -6.19
CA LEU A 138 23.77 6.37 -6.67
C LEU A 138 23.31 5.47 -5.52
N GLN A 139 24.19 5.16 -4.56
CA GLN A 139 23.83 4.40 -3.36
C GLN A 139 22.79 5.12 -2.50
N LEU A 140 22.78 6.45 -2.51
CA LEU A 140 21.80 7.25 -1.79
C LEU A 140 20.43 7.22 -2.49
N PHE A 141 20.37 7.27 -3.82
CA PHE A 141 19.09 7.28 -4.56
C PHE A 141 18.36 5.93 -4.59
N ILE A 142 19.08 4.80 -4.61
CA ILE A 142 18.47 3.45 -4.64
C ILE A 142 17.46 3.24 -3.49
N PRO A 143 17.81 3.42 -2.20
CA PRO A 143 16.87 3.24 -1.09
C PRO A 143 15.79 4.33 -1.05
N LEU A 144 16.03 5.52 -1.61
CA LEU A 144 15.00 6.57 -1.67
C LEU A 144 13.85 6.18 -2.61
N GLY A 145 14.11 5.41 -3.66
CA GLY A 145 13.07 4.94 -4.58
C GLY A 145 12.00 4.07 -3.90
N SER A 146 12.36 3.32 -2.86
CA SER A 146 11.43 2.46 -2.10
C SER A 146 10.70 3.19 -0.98
N LEU A 147 11.09 4.42 -0.62
CA LEU A 147 10.46 5.19 0.48
C LEU A 147 8.97 5.43 0.26
N GLY A 148 8.52 5.59 -0.99
CA GLY A 148 7.09 5.74 -1.28
C GLY A 148 6.27 4.51 -0.92
N ILE A 149 6.84 3.31 -1.02
CA ILE A 149 6.20 2.06 -0.57
C ILE A 149 6.22 1.99 0.95
N VAL A 150 7.37 2.25 1.58
CA VAL A 150 7.53 2.22 3.03
C VAL A 150 6.59 3.19 3.74
N TYR A 151 6.49 4.44 3.25
CA TYR A 151 5.59 5.46 3.81
C TYR A 151 4.13 5.00 3.83
N ARG A 152 3.67 4.39 2.73
CA ARG A 152 2.31 3.84 2.65
C ARG A 152 2.13 2.65 3.59
N GLN A 153 3.12 1.76 3.68
CA GLN A 153 3.07 0.61 4.57
C GLN A 153 3.00 1.04 6.04
N ILE A 154 3.75 2.07 6.43
CA ILE A 154 3.64 2.66 7.77
C ILE A 154 2.22 3.16 8.02
N LYS A 155 1.65 3.96 7.10
CA LYS A 155 0.26 4.44 7.23
C LYS A 155 -0.75 3.29 7.38
N HIS A 156 -0.60 2.23 6.58
CA HIS A 156 -1.47 1.06 6.64
C HIS A 156 -1.35 0.35 8.00
N ASN A 157 -0.12 0.09 8.44
CA ASN A 157 0.13 -0.59 9.72
C ASN A 157 -0.44 0.20 10.91
N PHE A 158 -0.46 1.53 10.86
CA PHE A 158 -1.12 2.36 11.87
C PHE A 158 -2.65 2.13 11.92
N ILE A 159 -3.30 1.97 10.76
CA ILE A 159 -4.74 1.68 10.68
C ILE A 159 -5.01 0.28 11.22
N ASP A 160 -4.23 -0.72 10.82
CA ASP A 160 -4.37 -2.10 11.31
C ASP A 160 -4.18 -2.17 12.84
N MET A 161 -3.21 -1.42 13.35
CA MET A 161 -2.97 -1.31 14.79
C MET A 161 -4.16 -0.68 15.52
N ASN A 162 -4.77 0.37 14.97
CA ASN A 162 -5.98 0.95 15.55
C ASN A 162 -7.14 -0.06 15.60
N ASN A 163 -7.37 -0.81 14.51
CA ASN A 163 -8.39 -1.87 14.50
C ASN A 163 -8.11 -2.95 15.55
N MET A 164 -6.85 -3.29 15.78
CA MET A 164 -6.46 -4.23 16.83
C MET A 164 -6.79 -3.67 18.22
N PHE A 165 -6.52 -2.39 18.47
CA PHE A 165 -6.89 -1.75 19.74
C PHE A 165 -8.40 -1.70 19.94
N ASP A 166 -9.18 -1.40 18.89
CA ASP A 166 -10.65 -1.44 18.95
C ASP A 166 -11.18 -2.85 19.31
N LEU A 167 -10.51 -3.90 18.84
CA LEU A 167 -10.84 -5.29 19.19
C LEU A 167 -10.45 -5.64 20.64
N LEU A 168 -9.30 -5.14 21.13
CA LEU A 168 -8.86 -5.36 22.50
C LEU A 168 -9.75 -4.62 23.51
N ASP A 169 -10.25 -3.44 23.17
CA ASP A 169 -11.16 -2.65 24.01
C ASP A 169 -12.60 -3.16 24.00
N ARG A 170 -12.89 -4.17 23.17
CA ARG A 170 -14.23 -4.74 23.02
C ARG A 170 -14.63 -5.50 24.28
N ARG A 171 -15.58 -4.94 25.02
CA ARG A 171 -16.09 -5.56 26.26
C ARG A 171 -17.05 -6.72 25.94
N ALA A 172 -16.98 -7.78 26.74
CA ALA A 172 -17.94 -8.87 26.66
C ALA A 172 -19.35 -8.34 26.96
N LYS A 173 -20.33 -8.68 26.10
CA LYS A 173 -21.74 -8.30 26.30
C LYS A 173 -22.38 -9.03 27.49
N VAL A 174 -21.89 -10.23 27.81
CA VAL A 174 -22.34 -11.04 28.96
C VAL A 174 -21.15 -11.26 29.89
N CYS A 175 -21.21 -10.64 31.07
CA CYS A 175 -20.18 -10.77 32.10
C CYS A 175 -20.78 -11.47 33.33
N SER A 176 -20.02 -12.35 33.95
CA SER A 176 -20.37 -12.88 35.27
C SER A 176 -20.37 -11.74 36.30
N PRO A 177 -21.35 -11.69 37.22
CA PRO A 177 -21.32 -10.74 38.33
C PRO A 177 -20.03 -10.90 39.17
N LYS A 178 -19.56 -9.80 39.77
CA LYS A 178 -18.43 -9.86 40.70
C LYS A 178 -18.77 -10.80 41.86
N GLY A 179 -17.95 -11.84 42.05
CA GLY A 179 -18.18 -12.86 43.08
C GLY A 179 -19.12 -14.00 42.69
N ALA A 180 -19.36 -14.21 41.39
CA ALA A 180 -20.17 -15.34 40.93
C ALA A 180 -19.65 -16.67 41.50
N PRO A 181 -20.49 -17.46 42.19
CA PRO A 181 -20.06 -18.71 42.79
C PRO A 181 -19.64 -19.71 41.71
N HIS A 182 -18.63 -20.53 42.02
CA HIS A 182 -18.28 -21.65 41.16
C HIS A 182 -19.45 -22.64 41.10
N ILE A 183 -19.97 -22.88 39.90
CA ILE A 183 -21.04 -23.84 39.68
C ILE A 183 -20.50 -25.24 39.99
N LYS A 184 -20.95 -25.84 41.10
CA LYS A 184 -20.75 -27.25 41.41
C LYS A 184 -22.03 -28.01 41.07
N ILE A 185 -22.01 -28.80 40.00
CA ILE A 185 -23.18 -29.53 39.53
C ILE A 185 -23.21 -30.92 40.17
N SER A 186 -24.25 -31.21 40.95
CA SER A 186 -24.51 -32.54 41.52
C SER A 186 -25.62 -33.29 40.77
N GLN A 187 -26.64 -32.57 40.28
CA GLN A 187 -27.65 -33.04 39.33
C GLN A 187 -28.03 -31.88 38.38
N GLY A 188 -28.02 -32.13 37.08
CA GLY A 188 -28.17 -31.10 36.04
C GLY A 188 -29.61 -30.94 35.54
N LYS A 189 -30.53 -30.42 36.37
CA LYS A 189 -31.89 -30.09 35.93
C LYS A 189 -31.93 -28.66 35.38
N VAL A 190 -32.32 -28.50 34.11
CA VAL A 190 -32.53 -27.20 33.47
C VAL A 190 -34.03 -26.93 33.38
N GLU A 191 -34.47 -25.75 33.84
CA GLU A 191 -35.87 -25.34 33.82
C GLU A 191 -35.98 -23.96 33.16
N PHE A 192 -36.92 -23.81 32.23
CA PHE A 192 -37.21 -22.56 31.54
C PHE A 192 -38.44 -21.92 32.20
N LYS A 193 -38.30 -20.70 32.74
CA LYS A 193 -39.40 -19.96 33.37
C LYS A 193 -39.52 -18.56 32.78
N GLN A 194 -40.63 -18.29 32.09
CA GLN A 194 -40.99 -16.95 31.60
C GLN A 194 -39.85 -16.29 30.84
N ILE A 195 -39.28 -17.01 29.88
CA ILE A 195 -38.14 -16.56 29.09
C ILE A 195 -38.65 -15.90 27.82
N SER A 196 -38.16 -14.68 27.59
CA SER A 196 -38.28 -13.97 26.32
C SER A 196 -36.89 -13.77 25.72
N PHE A 197 -36.77 -13.93 24.40
CA PHE A 197 -35.52 -13.71 23.68
C PHE A 197 -35.78 -13.14 22.29
N ALA A 198 -35.00 -12.13 21.93
CA ALA A 198 -34.94 -11.52 20.61
C ALA A 198 -33.49 -11.25 20.24
N TYR A 199 -33.17 -11.36 18.95
CA TYR A 199 -31.90 -10.82 18.46
C TYR A 199 -31.99 -9.30 18.35
N GLU A 200 -30.85 -8.63 18.50
CA GLU A 200 -30.76 -7.18 18.40
C GLU A 200 -31.37 -6.69 17.07
N GLY A 201 -32.41 -5.85 17.15
CA GLY A 201 -33.12 -5.32 15.98
C GLY A 201 -34.10 -6.26 15.28
N LYS A 202 -34.42 -7.42 15.86
CA LYS A 202 -35.42 -8.36 15.32
C LYS A 202 -36.58 -8.58 16.28
N ASP A 203 -37.69 -9.07 15.73
CA ASP A 203 -38.85 -9.48 16.53
C ASP A 203 -38.50 -10.62 17.51
N GLU A 204 -39.29 -10.72 18.59
CA GLU A 204 -39.14 -11.79 19.58
C GLU A 204 -39.25 -13.17 18.93
N VAL A 205 -38.21 -13.99 19.14
CA VAL A 205 -38.12 -15.35 18.59
C VAL A 205 -38.62 -16.39 19.59
N LEU A 206 -38.49 -16.11 20.89
CA LEU A 206 -38.94 -17.01 21.95
C LEU A 206 -39.69 -16.23 23.01
N LYS A 207 -40.87 -16.71 23.39
CA LYS A 207 -41.71 -16.16 24.46
C LYS A 207 -42.46 -17.31 25.13
N ARG A 208 -42.07 -17.69 26.35
CA ARG A 208 -42.64 -18.84 27.06
C ARG A 208 -42.60 -18.68 28.56
#